data_AF-A0A2H0RR74-F1
#
_entry.id   AF-A0A2H0RR74-F1
#
_cell.length_a   1.000
_cell.length_b   1.000
_cell.length_c   1.000
_cell.angle_alpha   90.00
_cell.angle_beta   90.00
_cell.angle_gamma   90.00
#
_symmetry.space_group_name_H-M   'P 1'
#
loop_
_entity.id
_entity.type
_entity.pdbx_description
1 polymer ?
#
loop_
_entity_poly.entity_id
_entity_poly.type
_entity_poly.pdbx_seq_one_letter_code
_entity_poly.pdbx_strand_id
1 'polypeptide(L)'
;MSSNRPPRLEYAMRWTTIGLGTLCVVMLGYALVGYQEKNLEGRLLPAYMRGVTPWQTITEEEIIQGISIQPNTNTIIHIPTQVESIARKVLFGNKGVDVRYWGYCFPDNYSVALKTPNSGLPGRVFLSEAERAARREEERLRRRGSFSALRNLNEIALNELDLTRGRIRHQIEIFRGGQSCYVMTESPLPVGIDVDGDGVNSLVEKEWGSDSEVVDTDRDGLDDGTEIFGLGTDPKQRDSDGDGIIDGLEDANRNGRIDMGETDPMKIDSDRDGLCDGLCRVGRNGLELRGEDVNLNGQVDSGEPDPRKSDSDGDGILDEQEYFNCMLESQVDCKYPVFPLQ
;
A
#
# COMPACT_ATOMS: atom_id res chain seq x y z
N MET A 1 57.71 -60.40 -11.89
CA MET A 1 57.52 -58.94 -11.73
C MET A 1 56.85 -58.41 -13.00
N SER A 2 55.92 -57.46 -12.86
CA SER A 2 55.06 -56.85 -13.91
C SER A 2 53.85 -57.71 -14.31
N SER A 3 52.59 -57.26 -14.33
CA SER A 3 52.00 -55.92 -14.17
C SER A 3 50.54 -56.10 -13.68
N ASN A 4 50.22 -55.59 -12.49
CA ASN A 4 48.84 -55.43 -12.00
C ASN A 4 48.43 -53.96 -12.19
N ARG A 5 47.42 -53.69 -13.03
CA ARG A 5 46.58 -52.49 -12.91
C ARG A 5 45.12 -52.91 -13.08
N PRO A 6 44.28 -52.87 -12.03
CA PRO A 6 42.84 -53.07 -12.18
C PRO A 6 42.13 -51.75 -12.62
N PRO A 7 40.97 -51.86 -13.28
CA PRO A 7 40.34 -50.78 -14.04
C PRO A 7 39.54 -49.85 -13.11
N ARG A 8 40.19 -48.86 -12.51
CA ARG A 8 39.48 -47.85 -11.70
C ARG A 8 38.74 -46.79 -12.52
N LEU A 9 39.11 -46.60 -13.80
CA LEU A 9 38.56 -45.54 -14.64
C LEU A 9 37.17 -45.89 -15.22
N GLU A 10 36.95 -47.14 -15.63
CA GLU A 10 35.68 -47.57 -16.24
C GLU A 10 34.52 -47.58 -15.24
N TYR A 11 34.79 -47.93 -13.98
CA TYR A 11 33.78 -47.90 -12.93
C TYR A 11 33.35 -46.46 -12.63
N ALA A 12 34.29 -45.53 -12.52
CA ALA A 12 33.99 -44.12 -12.27
C ALA A 12 33.21 -43.45 -13.42
N MET A 13 33.51 -43.82 -14.68
CA MET A 13 32.77 -43.31 -15.85
C MET A 13 31.34 -43.88 -15.95
N ARG A 14 31.11 -45.14 -15.53
CA ARG A 14 29.75 -45.72 -15.50
C ARG A 14 28.85 -45.09 -14.44
N TRP A 15 29.37 -44.79 -13.25
CA TRP A 15 28.56 -44.15 -12.21
C TRP A 15 28.26 -42.68 -12.49
N THR A 16 29.17 -41.96 -13.15
CA THR A 16 28.95 -40.56 -13.55
C THR A 16 27.94 -40.42 -14.69
N THR A 17 27.96 -41.33 -15.67
CA THR A 17 26.97 -41.36 -16.77
C THR A 17 25.58 -41.75 -16.29
N ILE A 18 25.45 -42.70 -15.36
CA ILE A 18 24.16 -43.05 -14.74
C ILE A 18 23.65 -41.89 -13.87
N GLY A 19 24.53 -41.24 -13.09
CA GLY A 19 24.17 -40.09 -12.26
C GLY A 19 23.74 -38.86 -13.06
N LEU A 20 24.42 -38.55 -14.17
CA LEU A 20 24.01 -37.46 -15.07
C LEU A 20 22.71 -37.79 -15.82
N GLY A 21 22.52 -39.06 -16.19
CA GLY A 21 21.29 -39.52 -16.85
C GLY A 21 20.06 -39.41 -15.94
N THR A 22 20.18 -39.82 -14.67
CA THR A 22 19.08 -39.69 -13.70
C THR A 22 18.80 -38.23 -13.36
N LEU A 23 19.83 -37.38 -13.25
CA LEU A 23 19.65 -35.95 -13.02
C LEU A 23 18.93 -35.27 -14.19
N CYS A 24 19.26 -35.62 -15.44
CA CYS A 24 18.56 -35.12 -16.62
C CYS A 24 17.09 -35.56 -16.66
N VAL A 25 16.78 -36.82 -16.30
CA VAL A 25 15.39 -37.32 -16.27
C VAL A 25 14.59 -36.68 -15.13
N VAL A 26 15.20 -36.41 -13.98
CA VAL A 26 14.55 -35.67 -12.87
C VAL A 26 14.33 -34.20 -13.24
N MET A 27 15.28 -33.54 -13.90
CA MET A 27 15.12 -32.16 -14.37
C MET A 27 14.07 -32.04 -15.49
N LEU A 28 14.02 -33.00 -16.43
CA LEU A 28 12.96 -33.08 -17.43
C LEU A 28 11.60 -33.44 -16.83
N GLY A 29 11.57 -34.28 -15.79
CA GLY A 29 10.37 -34.60 -15.02
C GLY A 29 9.84 -33.39 -14.23
N TYR A 30 10.71 -32.59 -13.61
CA TYR A 30 10.34 -31.32 -12.97
C TYR A 30 9.89 -30.28 -13.99
N ALA A 31 10.52 -30.22 -15.17
CA ALA A 31 10.09 -29.35 -16.26
C ALA A 31 8.73 -29.75 -16.86
N LEU A 32 8.38 -31.05 -16.84
CA LEU A 32 7.08 -31.56 -17.31
C LEU A 32 5.97 -31.53 -16.24
N VAL A 33 6.31 -31.51 -14.94
CA VAL A 33 5.34 -31.45 -13.83
C VAL A 33 4.97 -30.01 -13.44
N GLY A 34 5.71 -29.00 -13.92
CA GLY A 34 5.49 -27.60 -13.55
C GLY A 34 4.76 -26.72 -14.58
N TYR A 35 4.47 -27.22 -15.79
CA TYR A 35 3.80 -26.40 -16.82
C TYR A 35 2.30 -26.66 -16.83
N GLN A 36 1.61 -26.12 -15.82
CA GLN A 36 0.19 -25.87 -15.94
C GLN A 36 0.05 -24.77 -17.01
N GLU A 37 -0.38 -25.13 -18.22
CA GLU A 37 -0.94 -24.15 -19.14
C GLU A 37 -2.08 -23.45 -18.39
N LYS A 38 -1.81 -22.22 -17.92
CA LYS A 38 -2.86 -21.29 -17.54
C LYS A 38 -3.49 -20.82 -18.85
N ASN A 39 -4.28 -21.71 -19.44
CA ASN A 39 -5.27 -21.34 -20.42
C ASN A 39 -6.14 -20.22 -19.81
N LEU A 40 -6.48 -19.25 -20.65
CA LEU A 40 -7.28 -18.09 -20.32
C LEU A 40 -8.65 -18.52 -19.76
N GLU A 41 -8.70 -18.76 -18.46
CA GLU A 41 -9.93 -18.58 -17.71
C GLU A 41 -10.07 -17.07 -17.55
N GLY A 42 -10.76 -16.42 -18.50
CA GLY A 42 -11.53 -15.24 -18.10
C GLY A 42 -12.27 -15.65 -16.82
N ARG A 43 -12.21 -14.85 -15.76
CA ARG A 43 -12.75 -15.18 -14.43
C ARG A 43 -14.22 -15.55 -14.58
N LEU A 44 -14.48 -16.79 -14.95
CA LEU A 44 -15.72 -17.48 -14.79
C LEU A 44 -15.80 -17.54 -13.28
N LEU A 45 -16.79 -16.85 -12.73
CA LEU A 45 -17.15 -17.03 -11.35
C LEU A 45 -17.10 -18.53 -11.06
N PRO A 46 -16.52 -18.95 -9.92
CA PRO A 46 -16.38 -20.36 -9.57
C PRO A 46 -17.64 -21.14 -9.94
N ALA A 47 -17.53 -22.40 -10.37
CA ALA A 47 -18.65 -23.13 -10.97
C ALA A 47 -19.96 -23.11 -10.14
N TYR A 48 -19.88 -22.91 -8.81
CA TYR A 48 -21.03 -22.75 -7.91
C TYR A 48 -21.78 -21.39 -8.04
N MET A 49 -21.13 -20.36 -8.58
CA MET A 49 -21.72 -19.04 -8.89
C MET A 49 -22.23 -18.94 -10.33
N ARG A 50 -22.13 -20.02 -11.12
CA ARG A 50 -22.83 -20.12 -12.42
C ARG A 50 -24.32 -20.29 -12.14
N GLY A 51 -25.04 -19.18 -11.97
CA GLY A 51 -26.47 -19.22 -11.70
C GLY A 51 -27.13 -17.86 -11.75
N VAL A 52 -26.81 -16.96 -10.82
CA VAL A 52 -27.29 -15.57 -10.81
C VAL A 52 -26.30 -14.77 -9.97
N THR A 53 -25.54 -13.85 -10.56
CA THR A 53 -24.85 -12.84 -9.73
C THR A 53 -25.91 -11.88 -9.19
N PRO A 54 -25.92 -11.62 -7.88
CA PRO A 54 -26.89 -10.71 -7.31
C PRO A 54 -26.70 -9.32 -7.90
N TRP A 55 -27.82 -8.60 -8.04
CA TRP A 55 -27.82 -7.19 -8.40
C TRP A 55 -28.08 -6.35 -7.15
N GLN A 56 -27.32 -5.29 -7.01
CA GLN A 56 -27.51 -4.28 -5.99
C GLN A 56 -27.57 -2.91 -6.68
N THR A 57 -28.44 -2.04 -6.19
CA THR A 57 -28.43 -0.62 -6.54
C THR A 57 -28.22 0.14 -5.25
N ILE A 58 -27.22 1.00 -5.25
CA ILE A 58 -26.85 1.85 -4.11
C ILE A 58 -27.35 3.25 -4.41
N THR A 59 -28.19 3.78 -3.54
CA THR A 59 -28.79 5.12 -3.68
C THR A 59 -27.81 6.23 -3.33
N GLU A 60 -28.15 7.48 -3.66
CA GLU A 60 -27.34 8.65 -3.29
C GLU A 60 -27.19 8.75 -1.76
N GLU A 61 -28.27 8.49 -1.01
CA GLU A 61 -28.27 8.52 0.47
C GLU A 61 -27.37 7.46 1.09
N GLU A 62 -27.33 6.25 0.51
CA GLU A 62 -26.46 5.17 0.99
C GLU A 62 -24.98 5.51 0.74
N ILE A 63 -24.64 6.21 -0.34
CA ILE A 63 -23.27 6.71 -0.56
C ILE A 63 -22.94 7.84 0.40
N ILE A 64 -23.88 8.76 0.65
CA ILE A 64 -23.69 9.85 1.62
C ILE A 64 -23.39 9.28 3.02
N GLN A 65 -24.09 8.23 3.43
CA GLN A 65 -23.88 7.58 4.73
C GLN A 65 -22.66 6.66 4.79
N GLY A 66 -22.07 6.34 3.64
CA GLY A 66 -21.03 5.34 3.51
C GLY A 66 -21.58 3.91 3.49
N ILE A 67 -21.19 3.13 2.49
CA ILE A 67 -21.63 1.74 2.30
C ILE A 67 -20.56 0.88 1.63
N SER A 68 -20.49 -0.40 2.02
CA SER A 68 -19.55 -1.35 1.42
C SER A 68 -20.20 -2.16 0.30
N ILE A 69 -19.64 -2.10 -0.90
CA ILE A 69 -20.02 -2.96 -2.02
C ILE A 69 -19.55 -4.38 -1.74
N GLN A 70 -20.48 -5.33 -1.76
CA GLN A 70 -20.15 -6.74 -1.55
C GLN A 70 -19.40 -7.34 -2.75
N PRO A 71 -18.42 -8.23 -2.50
CA PRO A 71 -17.67 -8.87 -3.57
C PRO A 71 -18.57 -9.72 -4.48
N ASN A 72 -18.21 -9.79 -5.75
CA ASN A 72 -18.92 -10.59 -6.78
C ASN A 72 -20.41 -10.24 -6.97
N THR A 73 -20.79 -9.00 -6.67
CA THR A 73 -22.15 -8.45 -6.89
C THR A 73 -22.14 -7.49 -8.08
N ASN A 74 -23.19 -7.51 -8.89
CA ASN A 74 -23.41 -6.49 -9.92
C ASN A 74 -23.99 -5.24 -9.26
N THR A 75 -23.20 -4.21 -9.09
CA THR A 75 -23.63 -3.02 -8.35
C THR A 75 -23.77 -1.82 -9.26
N ILE A 76 -24.90 -1.12 -9.17
CA ILE A 76 -25.08 0.21 -9.72
C ILE A 76 -24.98 1.20 -8.57
N ILE A 77 -24.13 2.21 -8.69
CA ILE A 77 -24.01 3.30 -7.74
C ILE A 77 -24.49 4.60 -8.40
N HIS A 78 -25.22 5.41 -7.64
CA HIS A 78 -25.67 6.75 -8.04
C HIS A 78 -24.87 7.79 -7.27
N ILE A 79 -23.96 8.49 -7.95
CA ILE A 79 -23.14 9.53 -7.33
C ILE A 79 -24.05 10.70 -6.93
N PRO A 80 -24.04 11.12 -5.65
CA PRO A 80 -24.96 12.15 -5.17
C PRO A 80 -24.87 13.43 -5.99
N THR A 81 -26.03 14.00 -6.34
CA THR A 81 -26.10 15.22 -7.17
C THR A 81 -25.49 16.46 -6.52
N GLN A 82 -25.34 16.45 -5.19
CA GLN A 82 -24.70 17.52 -4.42
C GLN A 82 -23.17 17.52 -4.57
N VAL A 83 -22.57 16.40 -4.97
CA VAL A 83 -21.12 16.29 -5.20
C VAL A 83 -20.78 16.92 -6.56
N GLU A 84 -20.00 18.00 -6.58
CA GLU A 84 -19.53 18.56 -7.85
C GLU A 84 -18.61 17.56 -8.58
N SER A 85 -17.60 17.09 -7.86
CA SER A 85 -16.73 16.01 -8.32
C SER A 85 -16.03 15.29 -7.19
N ILE A 86 -15.76 13.99 -7.35
CA ILE A 86 -15.05 13.18 -6.37
C ILE A 86 -14.01 12.31 -7.07
N ALA A 87 -12.80 12.24 -6.51
CA ALA A 87 -11.76 11.40 -7.07
C ALA A 87 -12.02 9.93 -6.75
N ARG A 88 -11.63 9.03 -7.66
CA ARG A 88 -11.76 7.59 -7.49
C ARG A 88 -11.19 7.07 -6.17
N LYS A 89 -10.01 7.57 -5.78
CA LYS A 89 -9.33 7.16 -4.55
C LYS A 89 -10.16 7.49 -3.30
N VAL A 90 -10.86 8.63 -3.32
CA VAL A 90 -11.66 9.15 -2.22
C VAL A 90 -13.00 8.41 -2.19
N LEU A 91 -13.71 8.36 -3.33
CA LEU A 91 -14.98 7.64 -3.46
C LEU A 91 -14.88 6.19 -2.98
N PHE A 92 -13.76 5.50 -3.30
CA PHE A 92 -13.54 4.11 -2.92
C PHE A 92 -12.64 3.93 -1.70
N GLY A 93 -12.25 5.01 -1.03
CA GLY A 93 -11.54 5.00 0.25
C GLY A 93 -10.19 4.30 0.22
N ASN A 94 -9.56 4.15 -0.94
CA ASN A 94 -8.22 3.60 -1.08
C ASN A 94 -7.65 3.82 -2.49
N LYS A 95 -6.33 3.63 -2.60
CA LYS A 95 -5.61 3.57 -3.88
C LYS A 95 -5.89 2.29 -4.67
N GLY A 96 -6.76 1.37 -4.24
CA GLY A 96 -7.11 0.15 -4.98
C GLY A 96 -5.91 -0.72 -5.39
N VAL A 97 -4.84 -0.72 -4.58
CA VAL A 97 -3.61 -1.48 -4.83
C VAL A 97 -3.78 -2.95 -4.42
N ASP A 98 -4.58 -3.20 -3.38
CA ASP A 98 -4.84 -4.55 -2.87
C ASP A 98 -6.16 -5.14 -3.37
N VAL A 99 -7.10 -4.27 -3.78
CA VAL A 99 -8.43 -4.69 -4.25
C VAL A 99 -8.55 -4.45 -5.75
N ARG A 100 -8.86 -5.50 -6.51
CA ARG A 100 -9.27 -5.34 -7.91
C ARG A 100 -10.75 -5.03 -8.00
N TYR A 101 -11.01 -3.89 -8.63
CA TYR A 101 -12.34 -3.51 -9.07
C TYR A 101 -12.26 -2.89 -10.47
N TRP A 102 -13.38 -3.00 -11.17
CA TRP A 102 -13.58 -2.32 -12.44
C TRP A 102 -15.02 -1.86 -12.50
N GLY A 103 -15.23 -0.82 -13.32
CA GLY A 103 -16.56 -0.33 -13.54
C GLY A 103 -16.65 0.54 -14.76
N TYR A 104 -17.86 1.02 -14.99
CA TYR A 104 -18.22 1.78 -16.16
C TYR A 104 -19.30 2.79 -15.79
N CYS A 105 -19.05 4.06 -16.11
CA CYS A 105 -19.97 5.15 -15.82
C CYS A 105 -20.68 5.61 -17.09
N PHE A 106 -22.00 5.79 -16.96
CA PHE A 106 -22.83 6.40 -17.99
C PHE A 106 -22.64 7.92 -17.97
N PRO A 107 -22.71 8.60 -19.12
CA PRO A 107 -22.69 10.06 -19.15
C PRO A 107 -23.98 10.61 -18.52
N ASP A 108 -23.88 11.79 -17.90
CA ASP A 108 -24.97 12.42 -17.12
C ASP A 108 -26.25 12.63 -17.97
N ASN A 109 -26.10 12.79 -19.29
CA ASN A 109 -27.19 12.95 -20.25
C ASN A 109 -27.51 11.67 -21.04
N TYR A 110 -27.14 10.50 -20.51
CA TYR A 110 -27.37 9.24 -21.20
C TYR A 110 -28.86 9.03 -21.46
N SER A 111 -29.21 9.02 -22.75
CA SER A 111 -30.54 8.62 -23.21
C SER A 111 -30.39 7.44 -24.14
N VAL A 112 -31.27 6.45 -23.98
CA VAL A 112 -31.37 5.28 -24.88
C VAL A 112 -31.57 5.73 -26.33
N ALA A 113 -32.17 6.90 -26.55
CA ALA A 113 -32.42 7.48 -27.87
C ALA A 113 -31.15 8.03 -28.56
N LEU A 114 -30.06 8.31 -27.83
CA LEU A 114 -28.81 8.84 -28.37
C LEU A 114 -27.83 7.73 -28.82
N LYS A 115 -28.24 6.46 -28.75
CA LYS A 115 -27.42 5.31 -29.11
C LYS A 115 -27.18 5.29 -30.62
N THR A 116 -25.99 5.68 -31.07
CA THR A 116 -25.61 5.49 -32.48
C THR A 116 -25.14 4.04 -32.71
N PRO A 117 -25.47 3.40 -33.84
CA PRO A 117 -25.16 1.98 -34.08
C PRO A 117 -23.66 1.63 -34.04
N ASN A 118 -22.79 2.63 -34.27
CA ASN A 118 -21.34 2.44 -34.42
C ASN A 118 -20.50 3.20 -33.37
N SER A 119 -21.12 3.94 -32.45
CA SER A 119 -20.40 4.41 -31.25
C SER A 119 -20.27 3.23 -30.29
N GLY A 120 -19.10 3.01 -29.70
CA GLY A 120 -18.93 2.04 -28.63
C GLY A 120 -19.85 2.30 -27.44
N LEU A 121 -19.61 1.62 -26.31
CA LEU A 121 -20.36 1.90 -25.09
C LEU A 121 -20.26 3.41 -24.75
N PRO A 122 -21.39 4.10 -24.52
CA PRO A 122 -21.51 5.58 -24.51
C PRO A 122 -20.80 6.32 -23.35
N GLY A 123 -19.87 5.68 -22.65
CA GLY A 123 -19.39 6.06 -21.33
C GLY A 123 -17.96 5.61 -21.10
N ARG A 124 -17.50 5.75 -19.86
CA ARG A 124 -16.06 5.62 -19.53
C ARG A 124 -15.84 4.52 -18.51
N VAL A 125 -14.75 3.79 -18.69
CA VAL A 125 -14.34 2.70 -17.79
C VAL A 125 -13.51 3.30 -16.65
N PHE A 126 -13.52 2.68 -15.48
CA PHE A 126 -12.48 2.88 -14.48
C PHE A 126 -11.99 1.54 -13.96
N LEU A 127 -10.74 1.54 -13.50
CA LEU A 127 -10.05 0.36 -13.01
C LEU A 127 -9.24 0.75 -11.77
N SER A 128 -9.13 -0.17 -10.83
CA SER A 128 -8.17 -0.01 -9.73
C SER A 128 -6.72 -0.14 -10.21
N GLU A 129 -5.78 0.29 -9.38
CA GLU A 129 -4.33 0.16 -9.55
C GLU A 129 -3.96 -1.31 -9.73
N ALA A 130 -4.51 -2.18 -8.89
CA ALA A 130 -4.35 -3.63 -8.95
C ALA A 130 -4.81 -4.22 -10.30
N GLU A 131 -6.00 -3.82 -10.76
CA GLU A 131 -6.56 -4.29 -12.03
C GLU A 131 -5.74 -3.79 -13.23
N ARG A 132 -5.23 -2.55 -13.17
CA ARG A 132 -4.31 -2.01 -14.18
C ARG A 132 -2.99 -2.75 -14.20
N ALA A 133 -2.42 -3.07 -13.04
CA ALA A 133 -1.19 -3.85 -12.95
C ALA A 133 -1.38 -5.26 -13.55
N ALA A 134 -2.48 -5.93 -13.20
CA ALA A 134 -2.81 -7.25 -13.73
C ALA A 134 -2.94 -7.26 -15.26
N ARG A 135 -3.65 -6.30 -15.85
CA ARG A 135 -3.81 -6.20 -17.31
C ARG A 135 -2.49 -5.90 -18.03
N ARG A 136 -1.65 -5.02 -17.45
CA ARG A 136 -0.31 -4.72 -18.00
C ARG A 136 0.57 -5.97 -18.00
N GLU A 137 0.53 -6.75 -16.93
CA GLU A 137 1.28 -8.00 -16.84
C GLU A 137 0.79 -9.04 -17.86
N GLU A 138 -0.53 -9.19 -18.01
CA GLU A 138 -1.11 -10.09 -19.01
C GLU A 138 -0.70 -9.69 -20.43
N GLU A 139 -0.74 -8.40 -20.77
CA GLU A 139 -0.29 -7.90 -22.07
C GLU A 139 1.19 -8.22 -22.32
N ARG A 140 2.03 -8.05 -21.28
CA ARG A 140 3.45 -8.39 -21.33
C ARG A 140 3.67 -9.89 -21.59
N LEU A 141 2.89 -10.76 -20.95
CA LEU A 141 2.94 -12.21 -21.16
C LEU A 141 2.47 -12.61 -22.57
N ARG A 142 1.38 -12.01 -23.07
CA ARG A 142 0.90 -12.23 -24.45
C ARG A 142 1.94 -11.80 -25.49
N ARG A 143 2.60 -10.67 -25.29
CA ARG A 143 3.71 -10.22 -26.16
C ARG A 143 4.86 -11.23 -26.17
N ARG A 144 5.26 -11.76 -25.01
CA ARG A 144 6.28 -12.83 -24.90
C ARG A 144 5.87 -14.12 -25.61
N GLY A 145 4.59 -14.50 -25.55
CA GLY A 145 4.05 -15.65 -26.28
C GLY A 145 4.02 -15.48 -27.81
N SER A 146 4.06 -14.24 -28.32
CA SER A 146 4.11 -13.94 -29.76
C SER A 146 5.52 -13.85 -30.35
N PHE A 147 6.56 -14.19 -29.57
CA PHE A 147 7.95 -14.14 -30.04
C PHE A 147 8.23 -15.30 -31.00
N SER A 148 7.96 -15.08 -32.29
CA SER A 148 8.56 -15.87 -33.37
C SER A 148 10.05 -15.49 -33.46
N ALA A 149 10.93 -16.42 -33.11
CA ALA A 149 12.39 -16.25 -33.12
C ALA A 149 13.02 -16.09 -34.52
N LEU A 150 12.24 -15.70 -35.54
CA LEU A 150 12.69 -15.59 -36.94
C LEU A 150 12.46 -14.20 -37.55
N ARG A 151 12.44 -13.14 -36.75
CA ARG A 151 12.59 -11.77 -37.27
C ARG A 151 13.74 -11.04 -36.59
N ASN A 152 14.73 -10.67 -37.38
CA ASN A 152 15.72 -9.66 -36.99
C ASN A 152 14.96 -8.35 -36.77
N LEU A 153 14.83 -7.95 -35.51
CA LEU A 153 14.25 -6.66 -35.15
C LEU A 153 15.33 -5.60 -35.40
N ASN A 154 15.07 -4.68 -36.33
CA ASN A 154 15.93 -3.52 -36.55
C ASN A 154 15.74 -2.49 -35.43
N GLU A 155 16.72 -1.60 -35.26
CA GLU A 155 16.76 -0.52 -34.26
C GLU A 155 15.50 0.36 -34.22
N ILE A 156 14.84 0.52 -35.38
CA ILE A 156 13.56 1.25 -35.50
C ILE A 156 12.42 0.51 -34.78
N ALA A 157 12.38 -0.83 -34.83
CA ALA A 157 11.36 -1.63 -34.16
C ALA A 157 11.60 -1.71 -32.63
N LEU A 158 12.85 -1.60 -32.20
CA LEU A 158 13.23 -1.46 -30.79
C LEU A 158 12.82 -0.10 -30.23
N ASN A 159 12.89 0.97 -31.03
CA ASN A 159 12.48 2.32 -30.62
C ASN A 159 10.96 2.58 -30.75
N GLU A 160 10.24 1.85 -31.62
CA GLU A 160 8.77 1.91 -31.68
C GLU A 160 8.08 1.21 -30.48
N LEU A 161 8.75 0.24 -29.85
CA LEU A 161 8.26 -0.46 -28.65
C LEU A 161 8.11 0.45 -27.41
N ASP A 162 8.76 1.61 -27.42
CA ASP A 162 8.72 2.59 -26.33
C ASP A 162 7.58 3.63 -26.48
N LEU A 163 6.86 3.63 -27.61
CA LEU A 163 5.89 4.69 -27.94
C LEU A 163 4.42 4.35 -27.74
N THR A 164 4.08 3.13 -27.32
CA THR A 164 2.73 2.84 -26.81
C THR A 164 2.78 2.71 -25.29
N ARG A 165 2.93 3.84 -24.59
CA ARG A 165 2.25 4.00 -23.31
C ARG A 165 0.79 3.65 -23.58
N GLY A 166 0.36 2.47 -23.16
CA GLY A 166 -1.04 2.06 -23.10
C GLY A 166 -1.77 2.98 -22.13
N ARG A 167 -1.96 4.25 -22.50
CA ARG A 167 -3.02 5.08 -21.94
C ARG A 167 -4.28 4.29 -22.22
N ILE A 168 -4.90 3.76 -21.18
CA ILE A 168 -6.26 3.27 -21.25
C ILE A 168 -7.09 4.49 -21.67
N ARG A 169 -7.37 4.65 -22.96
CA ARG A 169 -7.78 5.93 -23.58
C ARG A 169 -9.16 6.44 -23.14
N HIS A 170 -9.83 5.77 -22.21
CA HIS A 170 -11.18 6.09 -21.76
C HIS A 170 -11.36 5.81 -20.27
N GLN A 171 -10.38 6.22 -19.45
CA GLN A 171 -10.45 6.06 -18.00
C GLN A 171 -11.08 7.28 -17.32
N ILE A 172 -12.02 7.09 -16.40
CA ILE A 172 -12.48 8.12 -15.47
C ILE A 172 -11.72 8.00 -14.14
N GLU A 173 -11.18 9.11 -13.65
CA GLU A 173 -10.53 9.21 -12.33
C GLU A 173 -11.27 10.19 -11.41
N ILE A 174 -12.16 10.99 -11.99
CA ILE A 174 -12.97 12.00 -11.32
C ILE A 174 -14.43 11.75 -11.73
N PHE A 175 -15.25 11.40 -10.76
CA PHE A 175 -16.69 11.19 -10.89
C PHE A 175 -17.40 12.52 -10.66
N ARG A 176 -18.57 12.71 -11.26
CA ARG A 176 -19.40 13.92 -11.11
C ARG A 176 -20.74 13.55 -10.51
N GLY A 177 -21.35 14.49 -9.78
CA GLY A 177 -22.70 14.31 -9.24
C GLY A 177 -23.73 13.99 -10.31
N GLY A 178 -24.69 13.13 -9.97
CA GLY A 178 -25.73 12.63 -10.88
C GLY A 178 -25.26 11.51 -11.82
N GLN A 179 -23.98 11.12 -11.78
CA GLN A 179 -23.50 9.97 -12.55
C GLN A 179 -24.02 8.67 -11.99
N SER A 180 -24.36 7.76 -12.90
CA SER A 180 -24.63 6.37 -12.55
C SER A 180 -23.49 5.50 -13.06
N CYS A 181 -22.93 4.67 -12.18
CA CYS A 181 -21.80 3.81 -12.51
C CYS A 181 -22.12 2.37 -12.15
N TYR A 182 -21.81 1.46 -13.06
CA TYR A 182 -21.76 0.03 -12.78
C TYR A 182 -20.39 -0.32 -12.21
N VAL A 183 -20.34 -1.14 -11.16
CA VAL A 183 -19.13 -1.54 -10.46
C VAL A 183 -19.17 -3.03 -10.14
N MET A 184 -18.03 -3.69 -10.30
CA MET A 184 -17.76 -5.01 -9.74
C MET A 184 -16.43 -5.00 -9.00
N THR A 185 -16.40 -5.66 -7.85
CA THR A 185 -15.21 -5.79 -7.01
C THR A 185 -14.99 -7.25 -6.60
N GLU A 186 -13.75 -7.63 -6.35
CA GLU A 186 -13.40 -8.96 -5.89
C GLU A 186 -13.41 -9.15 -4.37
N SER A 187 -13.30 -8.05 -3.64
CA SER A 187 -13.33 -7.95 -2.18
C SER A 187 -14.29 -6.82 -1.77
N PRO A 188 -14.75 -6.75 -0.51
CA PRO A 188 -15.52 -5.60 -0.03
C PRO A 188 -14.84 -4.29 -0.43
N LEU A 189 -15.60 -3.38 -1.02
CA LEU A 189 -15.09 -2.09 -1.49
C LEU A 189 -15.90 -0.98 -0.79
N PRO A 190 -15.27 -0.18 0.09
CA PRO A 190 -15.97 0.94 0.69
C PRO A 190 -16.33 1.96 -0.38
N VAL A 191 -17.50 2.59 -0.21
CA VAL A 191 -17.98 3.67 -1.06
C VAL A 191 -18.57 4.75 -0.17
N GLY A 192 -18.13 5.98 -0.34
CA GLY A 192 -18.66 7.12 0.40
C GLY A 192 -18.38 8.45 -0.29
N ILE A 193 -18.92 9.53 0.27
CA ILE A 193 -18.49 10.90 -0.07
C ILE A 193 -17.47 11.42 0.95
N ASP A 194 -16.82 12.51 0.60
CA ASP A 194 -15.87 13.26 1.42
C ASP A 194 -16.56 14.58 1.77
N VAL A 195 -17.01 14.71 3.02
CA VAL A 195 -17.94 15.77 3.43
C VAL A 195 -17.18 17.05 3.79
N ASP A 196 -16.03 16.90 4.45
CA ASP A 196 -15.20 18.00 4.94
C ASP A 196 -13.99 18.31 4.05
N GLY A 197 -13.66 17.43 3.12
CA GLY A 197 -12.69 17.66 2.05
C GLY A 197 -11.26 17.26 2.40
N ASP A 198 -11.07 16.36 3.37
CA ASP A 198 -9.75 15.88 3.80
C ASP A 198 -9.19 14.75 2.91
N GLY A 199 -10.03 14.19 2.03
CA GLY A 199 -9.67 13.14 1.10
C GLY A 199 -9.96 11.71 1.57
N VAL A 200 -10.66 11.54 2.69
CA VAL A 200 -11.26 10.28 3.15
C VAL A 200 -12.74 10.28 2.77
N ASN A 201 -13.39 9.12 2.83
CA ASN A 201 -14.83 9.08 2.71
C ASN A 201 -15.49 8.66 4.01
N SER A 202 -16.76 9.03 4.15
CA SER A 202 -17.54 8.84 5.37
C SER A 202 -17.61 7.40 5.86
N LEU A 203 -17.47 6.38 4.98
CA LEU A 203 -17.40 4.99 5.44
C LEU A 203 -16.05 4.69 6.07
N VAL A 204 -14.95 5.10 5.43
CA VAL A 204 -13.60 4.87 5.94
C VAL A 204 -13.39 5.62 7.26
N GLU A 205 -13.81 6.87 7.35
CA GLU A 205 -13.75 7.65 8.59
C GLU A 205 -14.49 6.94 9.73
N LYS A 206 -15.72 6.48 9.46
CA LYS A 206 -16.49 5.69 10.42
C LYS A 206 -15.82 4.37 10.82
N GLU A 207 -15.10 3.72 9.92
CA GLU A 207 -14.33 2.50 10.22
C GLU A 207 -13.12 2.78 11.12
N TRP A 208 -12.48 3.94 10.99
CA TRP A 208 -11.40 4.43 11.86
C TRP A 208 -11.91 5.13 13.13
N GLY A 209 -13.18 5.50 13.13
CA GLY A 209 -13.87 6.17 14.22
C GLY A 209 -13.72 7.70 14.21
N SER A 210 -13.16 8.27 13.14
CA SER A 210 -13.04 9.72 12.99
C SER A 210 -14.38 10.37 12.60
N ASP A 211 -14.47 11.69 12.72
CA ASP A 211 -15.70 12.45 12.49
C ASP A 211 -15.72 13.02 11.06
N SER A 212 -16.59 12.45 10.21
CA SER A 212 -16.73 12.86 8.80
C SER A 212 -17.10 14.31 8.52
N GLU A 213 -17.43 15.11 9.55
CA GLU A 213 -17.67 16.54 9.39
C GLU A 213 -16.48 17.40 9.84
N VAL A 214 -15.35 16.80 10.22
CA VAL A 214 -14.20 17.46 10.84
C VAL A 214 -12.88 16.97 10.23
N VAL A 215 -12.24 17.86 9.45
CA VAL A 215 -10.99 17.58 8.71
C VAL A 215 -9.86 17.00 9.57
N ASP A 216 -9.80 17.36 10.84
CA ASP A 216 -8.77 16.98 11.81
C ASP A 216 -9.50 16.69 13.12
N THR A 217 -9.84 15.43 13.34
CA THR A 217 -10.78 14.99 14.37
C THR A 217 -10.22 15.23 15.77
N ASP A 218 -8.94 14.96 16.00
CA ASP A 218 -8.32 15.07 17.33
C ASP A 218 -7.55 16.38 17.58
N ARG A 219 -7.32 17.16 16.52
CA ARG A 219 -6.71 18.50 16.54
C ARG A 219 -5.25 18.50 16.93
N ASP A 220 -4.50 17.54 16.42
CA ASP A 220 -3.04 17.53 16.53
C ASP A 220 -2.36 18.35 15.40
N GLY A 221 -3.08 18.63 14.32
CA GLY A 221 -2.63 19.41 13.18
C GLY A 221 -2.46 18.63 11.88
N LEU A 222 -2.68 17.32 11.87
CA LEU A 222 -2.81 16.47 10.69
C LEU A 222 -4.29 16.30 10.33
N ASP A 223 -4.59 16.17 9.04
CA ASP A 223 -5.95 15.82 8.61
C ASP A 223 -6.16 14.29 8.63
N ASP A 224 -7.39 13.83 8.90
CA ASP A 224 -7.68 12.41 9.11
C ASP A 224 -7.23 11.58 7.88
N GLY A 225 -7.31 12.14 6.67
CA GLY A 225 -6.83 11.51 5.45
C GLY A 225 -5.34 11.35 5.33
N THR A 226 -4.57 12.30 5.83
CA THR A 226 -3.12 12.26 5.93
C THR A 226 -2.69 11.20 6.94
N GLU A 227 -3.39 11.12 8.06
CA GLU A 227 -3.20 10.08 9.07
C GLU A 227 -3.52 8.69 8.51
N ILE A 228 -4.74 8.45 8.02
CA ILE A 228 -5.21 7.14 7.58
C ILE A 228 -4.44 6.60 6.36
N PHE A 229 -4.14 7.45 5.36
CA PHE A 229 -3.54 7.00 4.10
C PHE A 229 -2.05 7.32 3.93
N GLY A 230 -1.50 8.14 4.81
CA GLY A 230 -0.10 8.55 4.83
C GLY A 230 0.70 7.80 5.88
N LEU A 231 0.46 8.12 7.16
CA LEU A 231 1.27 7.67 8.31
C LEU A 231 0.76 6.38 8.95
N GLY A 232 -0.55 6.18 8.97
CA GLY A 232 -1.23 5.09 9.67
C GLY A 232 -1.47 5.36 11.16
N THR A 233 -1.41 6.63 11.57
CA THR A 233 -1.77 7.13 12.91
C THR A 233 -3.29 7.03 13.16
N ASP A 234 -3.71 7.10 14.44
CA ASP A 234 -5.13 7.05 14.80
C ASP A 234 -5.72 8.48 14.85
N PRO A 235 -6.64 8.85 13.95
CA PRO A 235 -7.21 10.21 13.85
C PRO A 235 -8.07 10.65 15.04
N LYS A 236 -8.17 9.85 16.10
CA LYS A 236 -8.82 10.22 17.36
C LYS A 236 -7.82 10.44 18.49
N GLN A 237 -6.54 10.20 18.24
CA GLN A 237 -5.48 10.22 19.24
C GLN A 237 -4.35 11.12 18.75
N ARG A 238 -4.25 12.29 19.37
CA ARG A 238 -3.23 13.30 19.04
C ARG A 238 -1.78 12.82 19.13
N ASP A 239 -1.56 11.64 19.68
CA ASP A 239 -0.27 11.03 20.00
C ASP A 239 -0.50 9.52 19.92
N SER A 240 -0.17 8.95 18.76
CA SER A 240 -0.58 7.60 18.35
C SER A 240 0.25 6.50 19.00
N ASP A 241 1.53 6.76 19.29
CA ASP A 241 2.40 5.81 19.99
C ASP A 241 2.46 6.03 21.52
N GLY A 242 1.98 7.18 21.98
CA GLY A 242 1.79 7.50 23.39
C GLY A 242 3.06 7.95 24.10
N ASP A 243 4.02 8.50 23.38
CA ASP A 243 5.27 9.03 23.93
C ASP A 243 5.18 10.51 24.34
N GLY A 244 4.08 11.19 24.05
CA GLY A 244 3.82 12.56 24.46
C GLY A 244 4.27 13.64 23.48
N ILE A 245 4.95 13.30 22.40
CA ILE A 245 5.03 14.13 21.19
C ILE A 245 3.75 13.86 20.39
N ILE A 246 3.15 14.90 19.80
CA ILE A 246 1.91 14.73 19.03
C ILE A 246 2.25 14.43 17.57
N ASP A 247 1.44 13.61 16.89
CA ASP A 247 1.77 13.11 15.54
C ASP A 247 2.02 14.27 14.55
N GLY A 248 1.23 15.34 14.66
CA GLY A 248 1.39 16.56 13.86
C GLY A 248 2.63 17.43 14.16
N LEU A 249 3.38 17.16 15.23
CA LEU A 249 4.73 17.71 15.45
C LEU A 249 5.80 16.80 14.86
N GLU A 250 5.58 15.50 14.88
CA GLU A 250 6.50 14.51 14.31
C GLU A 250 6.51 14.55 12.78
N ASP A 251 5.36 14.73 12.14
CA ASP A 251 5.23 15.14 10.73
C ASP A 251 5.21 16.67 10.63
N ALA A 252 6.34 17.31 10.93
CA ALA A 252 6.49 18.75 10.99
C ALA A 252 6.04 19.47 9.71
N ASN A 253 6.12 18.80 8.56
CA ASN A 253 5.71 19.36 7.27
C ASN A 253 4.30 18.93 6.82
N ARG A 254 3.67 18.01 7.54
CA ARG A 254 2.26 17.58 7.42
C ARG A 254 1.94 17.02 6.05
N ASN A 255 2.84 16.19 5.51
CA ASN A 255 2.65 15.61 4.17
C ASN A 255 2.24 14.12 4.20
N GLY A 256 2.10 13.55 5.40
CA GLY A 256 1.73 12.17 5.62
C GLY A 256 2.85 11.19 5.30
N ARG A 257 4.11 11.58 5.51
CA ARG A 257 5.29 10.74 5.32
C ARG A 257 6.34 11.11 6.34
N ILE A 258 7.10 10.12 6.74
CA ILE A 258 8.29 10.30 7.58
C ILE A 258 9.44 10.75 6.67
N ASP A 259 9.78 12.02 6.72
CA ASP A 259 10.89 12.60 5.97
C ASP A 259 12.21 12.65 6.78
N MET A 260 13.30 13.01 6.10
CA MET A 260 14.57 13.24 6.79
C MET A 260 14.43 14.44 7.73
N GLY A 261 14.61 14.18 9.02
CA GLY A 261 14.45 15.20 10.05
C GLY A 261 13.14 15.09 10.84
N GLU A 262 12.37 14.04 10.63
CA GLU A 262 11.13 13.74 11.38
C GLU A 262 11.30 12.42 12.13
N THR A 263 10.60 12.30 13.26
CA THR A 263 10.39 11.04 13.99
C THR A 263 9.22 10.27 13.37
N ASP A 264 9.03 9.01 13.76
CA ASP A 264 7.95 8.14 13.28
C ASP A 264 6.84 8.11 14.35
N PRO A 265 5.68 8.75 14.12
CA PRO A 265 4.61 8.89 15.12
C PRO A 265 3.90 7.58 15.49
N MET A 266 4.30 6.47 14.88
CA MET A 266 3.85 5.13 15.23
C MET A 266 4.89 4.36 16.06
N LYS A 267 5.97 5.03 16.50
CA LYS A 267 7.07 4.45 17.23
C LYS A 267 7.63 5.41 18.28
N ILE A 268 7.37 5.05 19.52
CA ILE A 268 8.01 5.61 20.73
C ILE A 268 9.54 5.71 20.70
N ASP A 269 10.22 5.04 19.76
CA ASP A 269 11.67 4.99 19.61
C ASP A 269 11.96 4.82 18.11
N SER A 270 12.22 5.96 17.46
CA SER A 270 12.33 6.08 16.00
C SER A 270 13.61 5.45 15.45
N ASP A 271 14.74 5.68 16.13
CA ASP A 271 16.05 5.23 15.68
C ASP A 271 16.49 3.87 16.26
N ARG A 272 15.79 3.40 17.30
CA ARG A 272 15.88 2.07 17.90
C ARG A 272 17.15 1.82 18.68
N ASP A 273 17.68 2.84 19.33
CA ASP A 273 18.78 2.68 20.30
C ASP A 273 18.26 2.18 21.66
N GLY A 274 17.00 2.48 22.02
CA GLY A 274 16.35 2.07 23.26
C GLY A 274 16.10 3.21 24.24
N LEU A 275 16.43 4.45 23.88
CA LEU A 275 15.86 5.67 24.40
C LEU A 275 14.63 6.03 23.55
N CYS A 276 13.66 6.74 24.13
CA CYS A 276 12.41 7.06 23.45
C CYS A 276 12.48 8.47 22.88
N ASP A 277 11.76 8.74 21.80
CA ASP A 277 11.75 10.06 21.19
C ASP A 277 11.24 11.09 22.21
N GLY A 278 10.08 10.84 22.82
CA GLY A 278 9.50 11.61 23.91
C GLY A 278 9.62 10.94 25.29
N LEU A 279 8.52 10.39 25.81
CA LEU A 279 8.42 9.82 27.15
C LEU A 279 8.61 8.31 27.13
N CYS A 280 9.57 7.82 27.92
CA CYS A 280 9.76 6.41 28.15
C CYS A 280 8.90 5.90 29.32
N ARG A 281 8.07 4.88 29.08
CA ARG A 281 7.38 4.15 30.15
C ARG A 281 8.22 2.98 30.64
N VAL A 282 8.86 3.12 31.80
CA VAL A 282 9.71 2.08 32.38
C VAL A 282 9.04 1.40 33.59
N GLY A 283 8.80 0.09 33.44
CA GLY A 283 8.34 -0.80 34.51
C GLY A 283 6.82 -0.80 34.78
N ARG A 284 6.36 -1.79 35.55
CA ARG A 284 4.92 -2.00 35.86
C ARG A 284 4.27 -0.91 36.71
N ASN A 285 5.08 -0.02 37.30
CA ASN A 285 4.63 1.02 38.20
C ASN A 285 4.40 2.36 37.49
N GLY A 286 4.63 2.44 36.17
CA GLY A 286 4.46 3.67 35.41
C GLY A 286 5.49 4.74 35.77
N LEU A 287 6.75 4.35 35.98
CA LEU A 287 7.81 5.35 36.10
C LEU A 287 8.03 5.91 34.69
N GLU A 288 7.60 7.15 34.48
CA GLU A 288 7.86 7.87 33.24
C GLU A 288 9.26 8.49 33.33
N LEU A 289 10.10 8.21 32.34
CA LEU A 289 11.40 8.84 32.15
C LEU A 289 11.31 9.77 30.95
N ARG A 290 12.03 10.89 31.00
CA ARG A 290 12.25 11.72 29.81
C ARG A 290 13.20 10.97 28.88
N GLY A 291 12.79 10.84 27.63
CA GLY A 291 13.61 10.40 26.52
C GLY A 291 14.38 11.56 25.92
N GLU A 292 14.49 11.59 24.59
CA GLU A 292 15.41 12.44 23.85
C GLU A 292 14.91 13.89 23.71
N ASP A 293 13.68 14.07 23.24
CA ASP A 293 12.96 15.34 23.31
C ASP A 293 12.43 15.55 24.73
N VAL A 294 13.27 16.19 25.53
CA VAL A 294 12.97 16.44 26.94
C VAL A 294 11.75 17.34 27.09
N ASN A 295 11.46 18.21 26.12
CA ASN A 295 10.41 19.22 26.26
C ASN A 295 9.15 18.95 25.42
N LEU A 296 9.14 17.87 24.64
CA LEU A 296 8.03 17.34 23.85
C LEU A 296 7.52 18.35 22.82
N ASN A 297 8.44 19.06 22.16
CA ASN A 297 8.12 20.06 21.14
C ASN A 297 8.35 19.58 19.70
N GLY A 298 8.80 18.33 19.52
CA GLY A 298 9.11 17.71 18.23
C GLY A 298 10.35 18.31 17.55
N GLN A 299 11.22 19.00 18.28
CA GLN A 299 12.43 19.64 17.76
C GLN A 299 13.65 19.17 18.53
N VAL A 300 14.74 18.97 17.80
CA VAL A 300 16.03 18.66 18.42
C VAL A 300 16.64 19.94 18.97
N ASP A 301 16.53 20.13 20.28
CA ASP A 301 17.08 21.31 20.97
C ASP A 301 18.55 21.15 21.35
N SER A 302 19.20 22.27 21.64
CA SER A 302 20.60 22.27 22.07
C SER A 302 20.76 21.62 23.43
N GLY A 303 21.42 20.47 23.48
CA GLY A 303 21.67 19.72 24.71
C GLY A 303 20.71 18.54 24.91
N GLU A 304 19.87 18.27 23.92
CA GLU A 304 19.11 17.03 23.77
C GLU A 304 19.83 16.12 22.75
N PRO A 305 19.78 14.79 22.92
CA PRO A 305 20.10 13.86 21.84
C PRO A 305 19.05 13.98 20.71
N ASP A 306 19.42 13.48 19.54
CA ASP A 306 18.63 13.55 18.31
C ASP A 306 17.92 12.21 18.09
N PRO A 307 16.58 12.12 18.28
CA PRO A 307 15.81 10.86 18.25
C PRO A 307 15.72 10.14 16.91
N ARG A 308 16.48 10.65 15.95
CA ARG A 308 16.58 10.10 14.60
C ARG A 308 17.96 9.49 14.37
N LYS A 309 18.83 9.49 15.39
CA LYS A 309 20.20 9.01 15.35
C LYS A 309 20.56 8.32 16.67
N SER A 310 20.73 7.00 16.61
CA SER A 310 21.13 6.16 17.74
C SER A 310 22.44 6.52 18.45
N ASP A 311 23.22 7.43 17.88
CA ASP A 311 24.50 7.94 18.40
C ASP A 311 24.60 9.39 17.88
N SER A 312 24.00 10.29 18.64
CA SER A 312 23.77 11.67 18.24
C SER A 312 25.05 12.47 18.02
N ASP A 313 26.11 12.13 18.77
CA ASP A 313 27.39 12.83 18.69
C ASP A 313 28.48 12.11 17.88
N GLY A 314 28.25 10.84 17.54
CA GLY A 314 29.11 10.02 16.72
C GLY A 314 30.37 9.53 17.44
N ASP A 315 30.38 9.46 18.77
CA ASP A 315 31.53 9.00 19.55
C ASP A 315 31.63 7.47 19.68
N GLY A 316 30.57 6.75 19.26
CA GLY A 316 30.48 5.30 19.25
C GLY A 316 29.78 4.70 20.48
N ILE A 317 29.26 5.53 21.37
CA ILE A 317 28.33 5.17 22.45
C ILE A 317 26.92 5.56 22.01
N LEU A 318 25.94 4.69 22.27
CA LEU A 318 24.54 5.00 21.93
C LEU A 318 23.95 6.00 22.94
N ASP A 319 22.98 6.81 22.53
CA ASP A 319 22.39 7.82 23.41
C ASP A 319 21.71 7.18 24.63
N GLU A 320 21.09 6.00 24.47
CA GLU A 320 20.56 5.22 25.60
C GLU A 320 21.65 4.86 26.63
N GLN A 321 22.85 4.50 26.16
CA GLN A 321 23.97 4.13 27.03
C GLN A 321 24.54 5.34 27.77
N GLU A 322 24.66 6.48 27.10
CA GLU A 322 25.05 7.75 27.74
C GLU A 322 24.05 8.13 28.83
N TYR A 323 22.74 8.02 28.54
CA TYR A 323 21.68 8.30 29.50
C TYR A 323 21.77 7.41 30.75
N PHE A 324 21.97 6.10 30.60
CA PHE A 324 22.14 5.19 31.74
C PHE A 324 23.45 5.42 32.50
N ASN A 325 24.55 5.75 31.80
CA ASN A 325 25.83 6.08 32.41
C ASN A 325 25.71 7.34 33.30
N CYS A 326 24.92 8.34 32.86
CA CYS A 326 24.58 9.50 33.66
C CYS A 326 23.79 9.14 34.93
N MET A 327 22.80 8.24 34.83
CA MET A 327 21.96 7.82 35.97
C MET A 327 22.73 7.01 37.03
N LEU A 328 23.70 6.18 36.64
CA LEU A 328 24.39 5.24 37.53
C LEU A 328 25.62 5.83 38.25
N GLU A 329 25.65 7.14 38.48
CA GLU A 329 26.64 7.86 39.29
C GLU A 329 28.10 7.93 38.76
N SER A 330 28.42 7.47 37.54
CA SER A 330 29.83 7.49 37.10
C SER A 330 30.31 8.79 36.45
N GLN A 331 29.43 9.65 35.91
CA GLN A 331 29.77 10.91 35.18
C GLN A 331 30.88 10.81 34.10
N VAL A 332 31.46 9.63 33.86
CA VAL A 332 32.32 9.35 32.73
C VAL A 332 31.37 9.21 31.54
N ASP A 333 31.55 10.07 30.54
CA ASP A 333 30.75 10.10 29.31
C ASP A 333 29.26 10.41 29.56
N CYS A 334 29.00 11.40 30.42
CA CYS A 334 27.67 11.96 30.60
C CYS A 334 27.51 13.26 29.80
N LYS A 335 27.02 13.12 28.57
CA LYS A 335 26.86 14.27 27.67
C LYS A 335 25.50 14.96 27.83
N TYR A 336 24.45 14.20 28.12
CA TYR A 336 23.08 14.70 28.25
C TYR A 336 22.59 14.61 29.71
N PRO A 337 22.11 15.72 30.31
CA PRO A 337 21.61 15.71 31.67
C PRO A 337 20.31 14.90 31.80
N VAL A 338 20.23 14.04 32.82
CA VAL A 338 19.03 13.26 33.13
C VAL A 338 18.00 14.16 33.84
N PHE A 339 16.76 14.21 33.32
CA PHE A 339 15.67 14.96 33.92
C PHE A 339 14.61 14.02 34.52
N PRO A 340 14.64 13.76 35.84
CA PRO A 340 13.55 13.04 36.49
C PRO A 340 12.27 13.89 36.50
N LEU A 341 11.12 13.26 36.25
CA LEU A 341 9.81 13.89 36.46
C LEU A 341 9.61 14.18 37.95
N GLN A 342 9.17 15.40 38.27
CA GLN A 342 8.86 15.85 39.64
C GLN A 342 7.49 15.40 40.12
#